data_AF-A0A1G6XS43-F1
#
_entry.id   AF-A0A1G6XS43-F1
#
_cell.length_a   1.000
_cell.length_b   1.000
_cell.length_c   1.000
_cell.angle_alpha   90.00
_cell.angle_beta   90.00
_cell.angle_gamma   90.00
#
_symmetry.space_group_name_H-M   'P 1'
#
loop_
_entity.id
_entity.type
_entity.pdbx_description
1 polymer ?
#
loop_
_entity_poly.entity_id
_entity_poly.type
_entity_poly.pdbx_seq_one_letter_code
_entity_poly.pdbx_strand_id
1 'polypeptide(L)'
;MTRLWWQLTRHQPDHRLTTALSVLAFAVATGALLTVLGGLGAFEGRFSAAPSDHLGSYVLLAQTATVILAVPALTLGAAAARLSMARRNERMAALRLAGATNAQVAQLTLLDTLAQATAGALGGVLLYLLALPFVAMITFQGRTFAWSELWVGPGTLAGTALAVLVLAAGSALLSLVAVTTSPLGVTNRVTPRRLSVLRVVLAVVALLAWTAVSQQPSITAILVVLGICFATLGVVAPFVLGVVGRLTARSARSVETLLAARRLVDDPRGAWRTVAGVSLATFVAGLMSVAPGIGPEDELAVDIATGSVLTLVIAAVLAAVSAGVTQASRAVDQQPVHDRLQMAGTDLVVLRRARLRETLLPLLTSVGLAGGAAVLMVLPFGPELLVSSWAGVATFAGGVVLAVGLVLLAVAATQPLVRPLARDLG
;
A
#
# COMPACT_ATOMS: atom_id res chain seq x y z
N MET A 1 34.23 -3.40 5.06
CA MET A 1 32.90 -3.06 4.51
C MET A 1 32.03 -2.32 5.53
N THR A 2 31.73 -2.89 6.70
CA THR A 2 30.87 -2.28 7.74
C THR A 2 31.33 -0.90 8.26
N ARG A 3 32.64 -0.71 8.50
CA ARG A 3 33.20 0.60 8.92
C ARG A 3 33.05 1.70 7.87
N LEU A 4 33.18 1.35 6.59
CA LEU A 4 33.07 2.28 5.46
C LEU A 4 31.60 2.68 5.22
N TRP A 5 30.66 1.75 5.41
CA TRP A 5 29.22 2.04 5.39
C TRP A 5 28.83 3.09 6.46
N TRP A 6 29.32 2.94 7.69
CA TRP A 6 28.95 3.82 8.81
C TRP A 6 29.45 5.26 8.67
N GLN A 7 30.60 5.48 8.02
CA GLN A 7 31.11 6.84 7.75
C GLN A 7 30.28 7.57 6.68
N LEU A 8 29.76 6.83 5.71
CA LEU A 8 29.04 7.36 4.55
C LEU A 8 27.58 7.74 4.85
N THR A 9 26.98 7.26 5.95
CA THR A 9 25.61 7.57 6.37
C THR A 9 25.50 8.86 7.21
N ARG A 10 26.60 9.36 7.78
CA ARG A 10 26.58 10.51 8.71
C ARG A 10 26.49 11.90 8.05
N HIS A 11 26.80 12.05 6.76
CA HIS A 11 27.21 13.34 6.18
C HIS A 11 26.20 14.10 5.28
N GLN A 12 24.91 13.75 5.17
CA GLN A 12 23.98 14.54 4.33
C GLN A 12 22.54 14.66 4.89
N PRO A 13 21.91 15.85 4.87
CA PRO A 13 20.56 16.09 5.39
C PRO A 13 19.46 15.40 4.57
N ASP A 14 19.58 15.38 3.23
CA ASP A 14 18.66 14.71 2.30
C ASP A 14 18.52 13.20 2.54
N HIS A 15 19.57 12.58 3.09
CA HIS A 15 19.62 11.14 3.35
C HIS A 15 18.74 10.71 4.53
N ARG A 16 18.49 11.63 5.47
CA ARG A 16 17.75 11.34 6.69
C ARG A 16 16.28 11.12 6.41
N LEU A 17 15.71 11.86 5.45
CA LEU A 17 14.30 11.78 5.12
C LEU A 17 13.92 10.48 4.42
N THR A 18 14.65 10.07 3.40
CA THR A 18 14.40 8.80 2.70
C THR A 18 14.62 7.60 3.63
N THR A 19 15.65 7.67 4.48
CA THR A 19 15.88 6.66 5.52
C THR A 19 14.75 6.60 6.53
N ALA A 20 14.30 7.74 7.05
CA ALA A 20 13.19 7.81 8.01
C ALA A 20 11.88 7.29 7.40
N LEU A 21 11.60 7.62 6.13
CA LEU A 21 10.42 7.12 5.43
C LEU A 21 10.45 5.61 5.19
N SER A 22 11.60 5.05 4.79
CA SER A 22 11.74 3.60 4.64
C SER A 22 11.59 2.88 5.99
N VAL A 23 12.21 3.40 7.05
CA VAL A 23 12.09 2.85 8.41
C VAL A 23 10.64 2.92 8.90
N LEU A 24 9.96 4.06 8.72
CA LEU A 24 8.55 4.24 9.07
C LEU A 24 7.66 3.25 8.32
N ALA A 25 7.89 3.08 7.02
CA ALA A 25 7.11 2.16 6.20
C ALA A 25 7.25 0.70 6.66
N PHE A 26 8.48 0.25 6.95
CA PHE A 26 8.71 -1.07 7.52
C PHE A 26 8.12 -1.22 8.93
N ALA A 27 8.18 -0.17 9.76
CA ALA A 27 7.58 -0.17 11.09
C ALA A 27 6.06 -0.30 11.04
N VAL A 28 5.39 0.49 10.20
CA VAL A 28 3.94 0.44 10.06
C VAL A 28 3.48 -0.88 9.45
N ALA A 29 4.18 -1.40 8.44
CA ALA A 29 3.89 -2.72 7.88
C ALA A 29 4.02 -3.84 8.92
N THR A 30 5.12 -3.83 9.69
CA THR A 30 5.39 -4.85 10.71
C THR A 30 4.40 -4.75 11.87
N GLY A 31 4.13 -3.54 12.38
CA GLY A 31 3.18 -3.33 13.47
C GLY A 31 1.75 -3.71 13.08
N ALA A 32 1.32 -3.38 11.86
CA ALA A 32 0.02 -3.80 11.34
C ALA A 32 -0.09 -5.33 11.24
N LEU A 33 0.92 -6.01 10.68
CA LEU A 33 0.95 -7.47 10.60
C LEU A 33 0.87 -8.13 11.98
N LEU A 34 1.68 -7.67 12.94
CA LEU A 34 1.69 -8.21 14.29
C LEU A 34 0.35 -7.97 15.02
N THR A 35 -0.27 -6.81 14.82
CA THR A 35 -1.57 -6.49 15.43
C THR A 35 -2.65 -7.45 14.93
N VAL A 36 -2.68 -7.71 13.62
CA VAL A 36 -3.68 -8.59 13.00
C VAL A 36 -3.42 -10.05 13.35
N LEU A 37 -2.15 -10.49 13.37
CA LEU A 37 -1.77 -11.83 13.84
C LEU A 37 -2.09 -12.03 15.33
N GLY A 38 -1.97 -10.98 16.15
CA GLY A 38 -2.38 -11.00 17.56
C GLY A 38 -3.88 -11.18 17.74
N GLY A 39 -4.68 -10.48 16.92
CA GLY A 39 -6.13 -10.69 16.88
C GLY A 39 -6.51 -12.11 16.45
N LEU A 40 -5.86 -12.63 15.39
CA LEU A 40 -6.06 -14.01 14.94
C LEU A 40 -5.71 -15.02 16.05
N GLY A 41 -4.54 -14.88 16.68
CA GLY A 41 -4.13 -15.75 17.78
C GLY A 41 -5.07 -15.70 18.98
N ALA A 42 -5.65 -14.53 19.28
CA ALA A 42 -6.66 -14.38 20.33
C ALA A 42 -7.92 -15.21 20.02
N PHE A 43 -8.45 -15.14 18.79
CA PHE A 43 -9.62 -15.93 18.39
C PHE A 43 -9.33 -17.43 18.32
N GLU A 44 -8.16 -17.83 17.81
CA GLU A 44 -7.71 -19.24 17.79
C GLU A 44 -7.53 -19.81 19.21
N GLY A 45 -7.00 -19.00 20.13
CA GLY A 45 -6.88 -19.35 21.55
C GLY A 45 -8.25 -19.57 22.21
N ARG A 46 -9.23 -18.69 21.92
CA ARG A 46 -10.61 -18.86 22.42
C ARG A 46 -11.29 -20.10 21.83
N PHE A 47 -11.13 -20.34 20.53
CA PHE A 47 -11.69 -21.52 19.86
C PHE A 47 -11.08 -22.83 20.38
N SER A 48 -9.77 -22.89 20.55
CA SER A 48 -9.09 -24.09 21.05
C SER A 48 -9.45 -24.43 22.51
N ALA A 49 -9.75 -23.43 23.33
CA ALA A 49 -10.20 -23.63 24.71
C ALA A 49 -11.62 -24.22 24.81
N ALA A 50 -12.53 -23.83 23.90
CA ALA A 50 -13.91 -24.32 23.87
C ALA A 50 -14.47 -24.33 22.44
N PRO A 51 -14.20 -25.38 21.64
CA PRO A 51 -14.61 -25.40 20.23
C PRO A 51 -16.12 -25.31 20.05
N SER A 52 -16.57 -24.37 19.22
CA SER A 52 -17.98 -24.21 18.82
C SER A 52 -18.06 -23.57 17.43
N ASP A 53 -19.15 -23.83 16.70
CA ASP A 53 -19.35 -23.31 15.33
C ASP A 53 -19.38 -21.77 15.31
N HIS A 54 -19.97 -21.16 16.34
CA HIS A 54 -19.99 -19.72 16.51
C HIS A 54 -18.55 -19.15 16.63
N LEU A 55 -17.71 -19.73 17.48
CA LEU A 55 -16.30 -19.30 17.62
C LEU A 55 -15.46 -19.61 16.37
N GLY A 56 -15.75 -20.70 15.66
CA GLY A 56 -15.12 -21.03 14.38
C GLY A 56 -15.33 -19.93 13.33
N SER A 57 -16.50 -19.28 13.34
CA SER A 57 -16.81 -18.16 12.45
C SER A 57 -15.92 -16.94 12.72
N TYR A 58 -15.56 -16.65 13.98
CA TYR A 58 -14.62 -15.57 14.31
C TYR A 58 -13.20 -15.86 13.81
N VAL A 59 -12.72 -17.09 13.96
CA VAL A 59 -11.40 -17.50 13.45
C VAL A 59 -11.37 -17.33 11.94
N LEU A 60 -12.43 -17.73 11.24
CA LEU A 60 -12.56 -17.55 9.79
C LEU A 60 -12.50 -16.06 9.38
N LEU A 61 -13.25 -15.20 10.08
CA LEU A 61 -13.24 -13.77 9.81
C LEU A 61 -11.85 -13.16 10.08
N ALA A 62 -11.19 -13.57 11.16
CA ALA A 62 -9.85 -13.10 11.51
C ALA A 62 -8.78 -13.56 10.50
N GLN A 63 -8.85 -14.81 10.00
CA GLN A 63 -7.98 -15.30 8.94
C GLN A 63 -8.18 -14.51 7.65
N THR A 64 -9.43 -14.21 7.32
CA THR A 64 -9.78 -13.39 6.15
C THR A 64 -9.23 -11.97 6.28
N ALA A 65 -9.42 -11.32 7.43
CA ALA A 65 -8.85 -9.99 7.71
C ALA A 65 -7.31 -10.00 7.65
N THR A 66 -6.67 -11.07 8.14
CA THR A 66 -5.21 -11.26 8.08
C THR A 66 -4.72 -11.30 6.65
N VAL A 67 -5.34 -12.09 5.78
CA VAL A 67 -4.96 -12.18 4.36
C VAL A 67 -5.19 -10.85 3.64
N ILE A 68 -6.33 -10.19 3.91
CA ILE A 68 -6.65 -8.87 3.35
C ILE A 68 -5.57 -7.84 3.71
N LEU A 69 -5.14 -7.79 4.97
CA LEU A 69 -4.18 -6.80 5.47
C LEU A 69 -2.71 -7.19 5.24
N ALA A 70 -2.42 -8.47 4.97
CA ALA A 70 -1.07 -8.90 4.61
C ALA A 70 -0.62 -8.25 3.29
N VAL A 71 -1.50 -8.17 2.30
CA VAL A 71 -1.17 -7.61 0.98
C VAL A 71 -0.74 -6.12 1.02
N PRO A 72 -1.48 -5.17 1.65
CA PRO A 72 -1.02 -3.80 1.81
C PRO A 72 0.29 -3.70 2.59
N ALA A 73 0.47 -4.50 3.64
CA ALA A 73 1.69 -4.49 4.43
C ALA A 73 2.91 -4.94 3.61
N LEU A 74 2.78 -6.02 2.84
CA LEU A 74 3.84 -6.53 1.97
C LEU A 74 4.15 -5.56 0.82
N THR A 75 3.13 -4.97 0.20
CA THR A 75 3.33 -3.97 -0.86
C THR A 75 3.99 -2.70 -0.36
N LEU A 76 3.65 -2.25 0.85
CA LEU A 76 4.32 -1.16 1.55
C LEU A 76 5.80 -1.49 1.83
N GLY A 77 6.10 -2.67 2.37
CA GLY A 77 7.48 -3.11 2.61
C GLY A 77 8.31 -3.16 1.32
N ALA A 78 7.74 -3.66 0.22
CA ALA A 78 8.39 -3.66 -1.09
C ALA A 78 8.56 -2.24 -1.67
N ALA A 79 7.63 -1.31 -1.38
CA ALA A 79 7.79 0.10 -1.76
C ALA A 79 8.91 0.78 -0.97
N ALA A 80 8.98 0.54 0.34
CA ALA A 80 10.04 1.03 1.22
C ALA A 80 11.43 0.56 0.75
N ALA A 81 11.57 -0.74 0.46
CA ALA A 81 12.82 -1.30 -0.04
C ALA A 81 13.28 -0.62 -1.34
N ARG A 82 12.37 -0.29 -2.26
CA ARG A 82 12.72 0.38 -3.53
C ARG A 82 13.10 1.85 -3.35
N LEU A 83 12.42 2.57 -2.46
CA LEU A 83 12.78 3.95 -2.11
C LEU A 83 14.22 4.02 -1.59
N SER A 84 14.60 3.05 -0.77
CA SER A 84 15.95 2.90 -0.26
C SER A 84 16.99 2.72 -1.37
N MET A 85 16.63 2.23 -2.55
CA MET A 85 17.57 1.92 -3.64
C MET A 85 17.76 3.05 -4.65
N ALA A 86 16.71 3.81 -4.97
CA ALA A 86 16.72 4.79 -6.06
C ALA A 86 17.87 5.82 -5.96
N ARG A 87 18.07 6.44 -4.79
CA ARG A 87 19.20 7.37 -4.55
C ARG A 87 20.53 6.67 -4.29
N ARG A 88 20.53 5.45 -3.74
CA ARG A 88 21.79 4.71 -3.54
C ARG A 88 22.39 4.30 -4.88
N ASN A 89 21.59 3.98 -5.89
CA ASN A 89 22.06 3.60 -7.22
C ASN A 89 22.98 4.64 -7.87
N GLU A 90 22.72 5.95 -7.71
CA GLU A 90 23.60 7.01 -8.23
C GLU A 90 24.99 6.97 -7.57
N ARG A 91 25.03 6.81 -6.24
CA ARG A 91 26.27 6.66 -5.49
C ARG A 91 26.99 5.37 -5.83
N MET A 92 26.26 4.28 -6.00
CA MET A 92 26.84 2.99 -6.40
C MET A 92 27.37 3.04 -7.82
N ALA A 93 26.75 3.80 -8.73
CA ALA A 93 27.26 4.06 -10.07
C ALA A 93 28.58 4.84 -10.00
N ALA A 94 28.67 5.88 -9.16
CA ALA A 94 29.93 6.59 -8.92
C ALA A 94 31.03 5.68 -8.35
N LEU A 95 30.70 4.77 -7.42
CA LEU A 95 31.64 3.77 -6.90
C LEU A 95 32.07 2.76 -7.97
N ARG A 96 31.15 2.33 -8.85
CA ARG A 96 31.48 1.45 -10.00
C ARG A 96 32.40 2.16 -10.99
N LEU A 97 32.19 3.45 -11.24
CA LEU A 97 33.08 4.28 -12.05
C LEU A 97 34.47 4.44 -11.41
N ALA A 98 34.54 4.42 -10.07
CA ALA A 98 35.79 4.38 -9.31
C ALA A 98 36.41 2.97 -9.17
N GLY A 99 35.85 1.95 -9.85
CA GLY A 99 36.40 0.59 -9.88
C GLY A 99 35.83 -0.42 -8.88
N ALA A 100 34.76 -0.08 -8.14
CA ALA A 100 34.13 -1.03 -7.22
C ALA A 100 33.45 -2.20 -7.96
N THR A 101 33.57 -3.42 -7.42
CA THR A 101 32.98 -4.61 -8.04
C THR A 101 31.47 -4.69 -7.83
N ASN A 102 30.75 -5.37 -8.73
CA ASN A 102 29.30 -5.58 -8.60
C ASN A 102 28.92 -6.29 -7.29
N ALA A 103 29.78 -7.19 -6.79
CA ALA A 103 29.56 -7.88 -5.52
C ALA A 103 29.68 -6.94 -4.31
N GLN A 104 30.67 -6.04 -4.31
CA GLN A 104 30.80 -5.02 -3.26
C GLN A 104 29.61 -4.07 -3.25
N VAL A 105 29.14 -3.69 -4.44
CA VAL A 105 27.94 -2.86 -4.60
C VAL A 105 26.71 -3.57 -4.05
N ALA A 106 26.50 -4.83 -4.42
CA ALA A 106 25.38 -5.64 -3.95
C ALA A 106 25.40 -5.82 -2.42
N GLN A 107 26.57 -6.09 -1.83
CA GLN A 107 26.73 -6.23 -0.38
C GLN A 107 26.42 -4.93 0.37
N LEU A 108 26.94 -3.79 -0.07
CA LEU A 108 26.66 -2.51 0.57
C LEU A 108 25.15 -2.19 0.52
N THR A 109 24.53 -2.46 -0.62
CA THR A 109 23.11 -2.24 -0.88
C THR A 109 22.23 -3.13 0.01
N LEU A 110 22.61 -4.40 0.16
CA LEU A 110 21.89 -5.36 0.99
C LEU A 110 22.01 -4.99 2.48
N LEU A 111 23.21 -4.70 2.98
CA LEU A 111 23.44 -4.31 4.38
C LEU A 111 22.63 -3.09 4.77
N ASP A 112 22.58 -2.12 3.87
CA ASP A 112 21.90 -0.86 4.09
C ASP A 112 20.36 -1.00 4.07
N THR A 113 19.84 -1.82 3.15
CA THR A 113 18.41 -2.16 3.12
C THR A 113 18.02 -2.96 4.37
N LEU A 114 18.85 -3.93 4.76
CA LEU A 114 18.63 -4.73 5.96
C LEU A 114 18.68 -3.88 7.22
N ALA A 115 19.62 -2.93 7.34
CA ALA A 115 19.68 -2.03 8.49
C ALA A 115 18.38 -1.22 8.67
N GLN A 116 17.81 -0.71 7.57
CA GLN A 116 16.53 0.01 7.61
C GLN A 116 15.35 -0.91 7.91
N ALA A 117 15.34 -2.11 7.32
CA ALA A 117 14.30 -3.10 7.58
C ALA A 117 14.35 -3.62 9.02
N THR A 118 15.53 -3.81 9.61
CA THR A 118 15.70 -4.17 11.02
C THR A 118 15.23 -3.04 11.93
N ALA A 119 15.67 -1.80 11.68
CA ALA A 119 15.20 -0.64 12.47
C ALA A 119 13.68 -0.47 12.37
N GLY A 120 13.12 -0.63 11.16
CA GLY A 120 11.69 -0.61 10.93
C GLY A 120 10.97 -1.75 11.65
N ALA A 121 11.44 -2.99 11.53
CA ALA A 121 10.83 -4.14 12.21
C ALA A 121 10.81 -3.96 13.73
N LEU A 122 11.92 -3.50 14.34
CA LEU A 122 11.96 -3.17 15.77
C LEU A 122 10.99 -2.04 16.14
N GLY A 123 10.93 -0.99 15.31
CA GLY A 123 9.93 0.08 15.47
C GLY A 123 8.50 -0.44 15.34
N GLY A 124 8.25 -1.42 14.48
CA GLY A 124 6.95 -2.05 14.29
C GLY A 124 6.54 -2.95 15.45
N VAL A 125 7.49 -3.67 16.06
CA VAL A 125 7.27 -4.38 17.33
C VAL A 125 6.86 -3.39 18.42
N LEU A 126 7.56 -2.25 18.51
CA LEU A 126 7.19 -1.19 19.44
C LEU A 126 5.79 -0.62 19.16
N LEU A 127 5.46 -0.35 17.89
CA LEU A 127 4.11 0.11 17.50
C LEU A 127 3.03 -0.90 17.87
N TYR A 128 3.27 -2.19 17.64
CA TYR A 128 2.36 -3.26 18.05
C TYR A 128 2.15 -3.27 19.58
N LEU A 129 3.23 -3.22 20.35
CA LEU A 129 3.17 -3.16 21.81
C LEU A 129 2.40 -1.94 22.32
N LEU A 130 2.58 -0.79 21.66
CA LEU A 130 1.84 0.44 21.98
C LEU A 130 0.36 0.37 21.54
N ALA A 131 0.04 -0.38 20.49
CA ALA A 131 -1.32 -0.58 20.01
C ALA A 131 -2.12 -1.57 20.89
N LEU A 132 -1.45 -2.56 21.50
CA LEU A 132 -2.06 -3.56 22.37
C LEU A 132 -3.08 -3.01 23.39
N PRO A 133 -2.78 -1.99 24.23
CA PRO A 133 -3.75 -1.46 25.19
C PRO A 133 -5.03 -0.95 24.52
N PHE A 134 -4.91 -0.31 23.36
CA PHE A 134 -6.06 0.24 22.64
C PHE A 134 -6.90 -0.85 21.99
N VAL A 135 -6.25 -1.88 21.43
CA VAL A 135 -6.94 -3.05 20.86
C VAL A 135 -7.60 -3.89 21.96
N ALA A 136 -6.98 -3.98 23.15
CA ALA A 136 -7.51 -4.70 24.29
C ALA A 136 -8.83 -4.11 24.82
N MET A 137 -9.05 -2.80 24.65
CA MET A 137 -10.30 -2.13 25.04
C MET A 137 -11.50 -2.46 24.14
N ILE A 138 -11.27 -3.08 22.97
CA ILE A 138 -12.34 -3.44 22.04
C ILE A 138 -13.07 -4.68 22.55
N THR A 139 -14.40 -4.62 22.55
CA THR A 139 -15.28 -5.73 22.95
C THR A 139 -15.54 -6.65 21.78
N PHE A 140 -15.29 -7.94 21.97
CA PHE A 140 -15.66 -9.03 21.08
C PHE A 140 -16.14 -10.22 21.90
N GLN A 141 -17.23 -10.86 21.48
CA GLN A 141 -17.89 -11.97 22.17
C GLN A 141 -18.31 -11.56 23.59
N GLY A 142 -18.92 -10.36 23.69
CA GLY A 142 -19.48 -9.83 24.93
C GLY A 142 -18.45 -9.42 25.98
N ARG A 143 -17.15 -9.51 25.69
CA ARG A 143 -16.06 -9.17 26.61
C ARG A 143 -14.87 -8.51 25.92
N THR A 144 -14.06 -7.79 26.68
CA THR A 144 -12.80 -7.21 26.18
C THR A 144 -11.71 -8.29 26.03
N PHE A 145 -10.70 -8.02 25.20
CA PHE A 145 -9.53 -8.89 25.12
C PHE A 145 -8.62 -8.74 26.34
N ALA A 146 -8.03 -9.85 26.79
CA ALA A 146 -6.92 -9.80 27.73
C ALA A 146 -5.61 -9.52 26.98
N TRP A 147 -4.66 -8.88 27.64
CA TRP A 147 -3.33 -8.59 27.07
C TRP A 147 -2.59 -9.87 26.66
N SER A 148 -2.77 -10.94 27.44
CA SER A 148 -2.22 -12.26 27.14
C SER A 148 -2.87 -12.93 25.92
N GLU A 149 -4.13 -12.62 25.61
CA GLU A 149 -4.82 -13.15 24.42
C GLU A 149 -4.26 -12.50 23.14
N LEU A 150 -3.93 -11.21 23.18
CA LEU A 150 -3.40 -10.48 22.02
C LEU A 150 -1.89 -10.62 21.83
N TRP A 151 -1.17 -11.18 22.81
CA TRP A 151 0.28 -11.37 22.76
C TRP A 151 0.63 -12.52 21.81
N VAL A 152 1.27 -12.18 20.69
CA VAL A 152 1.60 -13.17 19.64
C VAL A 152 2.71 -14.15 20.05
N GLY A 153 3.48 -13.84 21.10
CA GLY A 153 4.62 -14.65 21.54
C GLY A 153 5.94 -14.31 20.81
N PRO A 154 7.08 -14.78 21.33
CA PRO A 154 8.39 -14.46 20.75
C PRO A 154 8.63 -15.12 19.39
N GLY A 155 8.02 -16.29 19.12
CA GLY A 155 8.21 -17.03 17.88
C GLY A 155 7.62 -16.33 16.67
N THR A 156 6.38 -15.84 16.78
CA THR A 156 5.71 -15.06 15.74
C THR A 156 6.37 -13.69 15.56
N LEU A 157 6.79 -13.01 16.64
CA LEU A 157 7.58 -11.77 16.56
C LEU A 157 8.85 -11.96 15.72
N ALA A 158 9.63 -12.98 16.05
CA ALA A 158 10.84 -13.33 15.31
C ALA A 158 10.51 -13.73 13.86
N GLY A 159 9.45 -14.51 13.65
CA GLY A 159 8.98 -14.94 12.34
C GLY A 159 8.57 -13.77 11.44
N THR A 160 7.78 -12.82 11.95
CA THR A 160 7.36 -11.63 11.20
C THR A 160 8.55 -10.73 10.90
N ALA A 161 9.44 -10.49 11.88
CA ALA A 161 10.66 -9.72 11.65
C ALA A 161 11.54 -10.37 10.56
N LEU A 162 11.73 -11.69 10.62
CA LEU A 162 12.48 -12.43 9.60
C LEU A 162 11.81 -12.34 8.22
N ALA A 163 10.49 -12.48 8.15
CA ALA A 163 9.74 -12.36 6.89
C ALA A 163 9.91 -10.97 6.25
N VAL A 164 9.87 -9.90 7.05
CA VAL A 164 10.10 -8.52 6.59
C VAL A 164 11.54 -8.35 6.09
N LEU A 165 12.53 -8.91 6.78
CA LEU A 165 13.93 -8.86 6.35
C LEU A 165 14.16 -9.62 5.03
N VAL A 166 13.56 -10.81 4.90
CA VAL A 166 13.61 -11.61 3.66
C VAL A 166 12.96 -10.85 2.50
N LEU A 167 11.80 -10.23 2.73
CA LEU A 167 11.12 -9.40 1.73
C LEU A 167 11.99 -8.20 1.29
N ALA A 168 12.63 -7.53 2.25
CA ALA A 168 13.50 -6.38 2.00
C ALA A 168 14.75 -6.79 1.21
N ALA A 169 15.40 -7.88 1.62
CA ALA A 169 16.55 -8.46 0.92
C ALA A 169 16.19 -8.88 -0.51
N GLY A 170 15.09 -9.63 -0.69
CA GLY A 170 14.61 -10.05 -2.00
C GLY A 170 14.30 -8.86 -2.91
N SER A 171 13.66 -7.82 -2.37
CA SER A 171 13.36 -6.58 -3.10
C SER A 171 14.62 -5.83 -3.53
N ALA A 172 15.65 -5.77 -2.68
CA ALA A 172 16.94 -5.17 -3.00
C ALA A 172 17.68 -5.95 -4.10
N LEU A 173 17.73 -7.28 -3.99
CA LEU A 173 18.37 -8.15 -4.97
C LEU A 173 17.70 -8.06 -6.34
N LEU A 174 16.36 -8.11 -6.39
CA LEU A 174 15.60 -7.96 -7.63
C LEU A 174 15.84 -6.59 -8.29
N SER A 175 15.99 -5.54 -7.46
CA SER A 175 16.30 -4.19 -7.95
C SER A 175 17.71 -4.12 -8.55
N LEU A 176 18.70 -4.82 -7.97
CA LEU A 176 20.06 -4.91 -8.50
C LEU A 176 20.14 -5.70 -9.82
N VAL A 177 19.42 -6.82 -9.93
CA VAL A 177 19.40 -7.66 -11.14
C VAL A 177 18.89 -6.88 -12.36
N ALA A 178 17.86 -6.05 -12.17
CA ALA A 178 17.29 -5.22 -13.22
C ALA A 178 18.28 -4.19 -13.79
N VAL A 179 19.21 -3.70 -12.96
CA VAL A 179 20.25 -2.73 -13.38
C VAL A 179 21.41 -3.41 -14.10
N THR A 180 21.74 -4.66 -13.73
CA THR A 180 22.84 -5.40 -14.36
C THR A 180 22.50 -5.94 -15.75
N THR A 181 21.22 -6.22 -16.04
CA THR A 181 20.80 -6.81 -17.32
C THR A 181 20.53 -5.79 -18.43
N SER A 182 20.34 -4.50 -18.12
CA SER A 182 20.17 -3.46 -19.15
C SER A 182 20.70 -2.09 -18.71
N PRO A 183 22.03 -1.86 -18.80
CA PRO A 183 22.61 -0.55 -18.52
C PRO A 183 22.17 0.55 -19.52
N LEU A 184 21.66 0.18 -20.70
CA LEU A 184 21.18 1.11 -21.75
C LEU A 184 19.65 1.36 -21.72
N GLY A 185 18.89 0.60 -20.92
CA GLY A 185 17.44 0.76 -20.78
C GLY A 185 17.00 1.93 -19.89
N VAL A 186 17.96 2.57 -19.21
CA VAL A 186 17.72 3.70 -18.30
C VAL A 186 17.82 5.06 -19.01
N THR A 187 18.65 5.17 -20.06
CA THR A 187 18.78 6.38 -20.88
C THR A 187 17.71 6.46 -21.97
N ASN A 188 17.28 5.33 -22.53
CA ASN A 188 16.13 5.30 -23.41
C ASN A 188 14.85 5.21 -22.57
N ARG A 189 14.07 6.30 -22.53
CA ARG A 189 12.67 6.32 -22.11
C ARG A 189 11.83 5.52 -23.12
N VAL A 190 12.11 4.21 -23.23
CA VAL A 190 11.38 3.31 -24.13
C VAL A 190 9.92 3.36 -23.70
N THR A 191 9.07 3.79 -24.64
CA THR A 191 7.63 3.84 -24.47
C THR A 191 7.14 2.54 -23.83
N PRO A 192 6.42 2.61 -22.70
CA PRO A 192 6.05 1.41 -21.96
C PRO A 192 5.29 0.43 -22.85
N ARG A 193 5.69 -0.85 -22.81
CA ARG A 193 5.07 -1.97 -23.55
C ARG A 193 3.55 -1.87 -23.47
N ARG A 194 2.87 -1.81 -24.64
CA ARG A 194 1.41 -1.64 -24.77
C ARG A 194 0.69 -2.58 -23.82
N LEU A 195 -0.14 -2.01 -22.96
CA LEU A 195 -0.90 -2.76 -21.95
C LEU A 195 -1.92 -3.65 -22.69
N SER A 196 -1.75 -4.97 -22.61
CA SER A 196 -2.50 -5.92 -23.42
C SER A 196 -3.94 -6.11 -22.90
N VAL A 197 -4.89 -6.24 -23.84
CA VAL A 197 -6.30 -6.60 -23.59
C VAL A 197 -6.42 -7.91 -22.80
N LEU A 198 -5.43 -8.79 -22.91
CA LEU A 198 -5.29 -10.02 -22.12
C LEU A 198 -5.47 -9.79 -20.61
N ARG A 199 -5.06 -8.63 -20.08
CA ARG A 199 -5.23 -8.28 -18.67
C ARG A 199 -6.70 -8.12 -18.25
N VAL A 200 -7.51 -7.56 -19.14
CA VAL A 200 -8.96 -7.39 -18.95
C VAL A 200 -9.64 -8.76 -19.05
N VAL A 201 -9.24 -9.58 -20.02
CA VAL A 201 -9.71 -10.97 -20.14
C VAL A 201 -9.41 -11.75 -18.85
N LEU A 202 -8.22 -11.61 -18.28
CA LEU A 202 -7.83 -12.31 -17.06
C LEU A 202 -8.67 -11.86 -15.84
N ALA A 203 -9.05 -10.59 -15.77
CA ALA A 203 -9.97 -10.10 -14.75
C ALA A 203 -11.41 -10.59 -14.93
N VAL A 204 -11.90 -10.65 -16.17
CA VAL A 204 -13.21 -11.24 -16.48
C VAL A 204 -13.23 -12.72 -16.12
N VAL A 205 -12.18 -13.47 -16.45
CA VAL A 205 -12.05 -14.89 -16.08
C VAL A 205 -12.06 -15.07 -14.56
N ALA A 206 -11.31 -14.23 -13.82
CA ALA A 206 -11.33 -14.26 -12.36
C ALA A 206 -12.73 -13.98 -11.78
N LEU A 207 -13.46 -13.03 -12.38
CA LEU A 207 -14.84 -12.71 -11.97
C LEU A 207 -15.80 -13.86 -12.26
N LEU A 208 -15.69 -14.51 -13.43
CA LEU A 208 -16.50 -15.69 -13.76
C LEU A 208 -16.18 -16.87 -12.82
N ALA A 209 -14.90 -17.10 -12.52
CA ALA A 209 -14.49 -18.12 -11.56
C ALA A 209 -15.06 -17.82 -10.15
N TRP A 210 -15.14 -16.55 -9.75
CA TRP A 210 -15.76 -16.15 -8.49
C TRP A 210 -17.23 -16.55 -8.41
N THR A 211 -18.01 -16.28 -9.46
CA THR A 211 -19.45 -16.61 -9.47
C THR A 211 -19.72 -18.12 -9.35
N ALA A 212 -18.80 -18.97 -9.79
CA ALA A 212 -18.89 -20.42 -9.61
C ALA A 212 -18.51 -20.84 -8.18
N VAL A 213 -17.46 -20.23 -7.62
CA VAL A 213 -16.98 -20.50 -6.26
C VAL A 213 -17.97 -20.04 -5.19
N SER A 214 -18.67 -18.92 -5.41
CA SER A 214 -19.59 -18.34 -4.43
C SER A 214 -20.83 -19.21 -4.16
N GLN A 215 -21.09 -20.23 -4.98
CA GLN A 215 -22.21 -21.18 -4.80
C GLN A 215 -21.95 -22.21 -3.69
N GLN A 216 -20.67 -22.52 -3.41
CA GLN A 216 -20.25 -23.41 -2.32
C GLN A 216 -19.00 -22.84 -1.65
N PRO A 217 -19.15 -21.77 -0.85
CA PRO A 217 -18.02 -21.04 -0.33
C PRO A 217 -17.23 -21.88 0.69
N SER A 218 -16.08 -22.42 0.27
CA SER A 218 -15.06 -22.88 1.21
C SER A 218 -14.12 -21.74 1.57
N ILE A 219 -13.56 -21.79 2.79
CA ILE A 219 -12.62 -20.80 3.32
C ILE A 219 -11.47 -20.57 2.35
N THR A 220 -10.84 -21.66 1.90
CA THR A 220 -9.74 -21.64 0.95
C THR A 220 -10.15 -20.95 -0.36
N ALA A 221 -11.37 -21.19 -0.84
CA ALA A 221 -11.84 -20.60 -2.08
C ALA A 221 -12.13 -19.10 -1.95
N ILE A 222 -12.68 -18.63 -0.82
CA ILE A 222 -12.84 -17.20 -0.53
C ILE A 222 -11.48 -16.51 -0.52
N LEU A 223 -10.50 -17.06 0.21
CA LEU A 223 -9.16 -16.48 0.33
C LEU A 223 -8.42 -16.44 -1.00
N VAL A 224 -8.49 -17.54 -1.78
CA VAL A 224 -7.87 -17.63 -3.11
C VAL A 224 -8.48 -16.60 -4.05
N VAL A 225 -9.82 -16.48 -4.09
CA VAL A 225 -10.47 -15.55 -5.01
C VAL A 225 -10.25 -14.10 -4.58
N LEU A 226 -10.20 -13.81 -3.28
CA LEU A 226 -9.85 -12.50 -2.78
C LEU A 226 -8.42 -12.08 -3.19
N GLY A 227 -7.46 -13.01 -3.08
CA GLY A 227 -6.09 -12.82 -3.57
C GLY A 227 -6.01 -12.60 -5.08
N ILE A 228 -6.76 -13.38 -5.86
CA ILE A 228 -6.84 -13.23 -7.33
C ILE A 228 -7.50 -11.89 -7.71
N CYS A 229 -8.57 -11.49 -7.03
CA CYS A 229 -9.27 -10.23 -7.25
C CYS A 229 -8.31 -9.05 -7.01
N PHE A 230 -7.53 -9.09 -5.94
CA PHE A 230 -6.52 -8.06 -5.69
C PHE A 230 -5.37 -8.09 -6.72
N ALA A 231 -4.87 -9.27 -7.09
CA ALA A 231 -3.83 -9.41 -8.10
C ALA A 231 -4.29 -8.87 -9.47
N THR A 232 -5.54 -9.15 -9.85
CA THR A 232 -6.14 -8.63 -11.08
C THR A 232 -6.32 -7.11 -11.02
N LEU A 233 -6.72 -6.52 -9.89
CA LEU A 233 -6.72 -5.06 -9.70
C LEU A 233 -5.35 -4.44 -10.00
N GLY A 234 -4.27 -5.00 -9.45
CA GLY A 234 -2.91 -4.49 -9.70
C GLY A 234 -2.47 -4.58 -11.17
N VAL A 235 -3.03 -5.52 -11.94
CA VAL A 235 -2.72 -5.74 -13.35
C VAL A 235 -3.59 -4.86 -14.27
N VAL A 236 -4.87 -4.73 -13.94
CA VAL A 236 -5.89 -3.97 -14.70
C VAL A 236 -5.80 -2.47 -14.45
N ALA A 237 -5.50 -2.04 -13.23
CA ALA A 237 -5.57 -0.63 -12.88
C ALA A 237 -4.65 0.28 -13.72
N PRO A 238 -3.39 -0.07 -14.03
CA PRO A 238 -2.58 0.72 -14.96
C PRO A 238 -3.19 0.82 -16.37
N PHE A 239 -3.88 -0.23 -16.84
CA PHE A 239 -4.58 -0.19 -18.13
C PHE A 239 -5.76 0.78 -18.08
N VAL A 240 -6.59 0.70 -17.04
CA VAL A 240 -7.73 1.60 -16.84
C VAL A 240 -7.25 3.05 -16.74
N LEU A 241 -6.20 3.33 -15.97
CA LEU A 241 -5.59 4.66 -15.88
C LEU A 241 -5.11 5.18 -17.24
N GLY A 242 -4.50 4.33 -18.06
CA GLY A 242 -4.09 4.70 -19.42
C GLY A 242 -5.27 4.92 -20.38
N VAL A 243 -6.41 4.26 -20.17
CA VAL A 243 -7.65 4.52 -20.92
C VAL A 243 -8.26 5.84 -20.47
N VAL A 244 -8.45 6.04 -19.16
CA VAL A 244 -8.99 7.29 -18.59
C VAL A 244 -8.13 8.47 -18.99
N GLY A 245 -6.80 8.37 -18.87
CA GLY A 245 -5.87 9.41 -19.32
C GLY A 245 -6.04 9.77 -20.79
N ARG A 246 -6.25 8.79 -21.68
CA ARG A 246 -6.51 9.05 -23.12
C ARG A 246 -7.87 9.72 -23.35
N LEU A 247 -8.90 9.29 -22.65
CA LEU A 247 -10.23 9.90 -22.73
C LEU A 247 -10.21 11.34 -22.22
N THR A 248 -9.59 11.58 -21.06
CA THR A 248 -9.42 12.92 -20.49
C THR A 248 -8.56 13.82 -21.37
N ALA A 249 -7.50 13.28 -22.01
CA ALA A 249 -6.68 14.06 -22.94
C ALA A 249 -7.46 14.49 -24.19
N ARG A 250 -8.38 13.65 -24.69
CA ARG A 250 -9.26 13.98 -25.83
C ARG A 250 -10.30 15.03 -25.49
N SER A 251 -10.82 15.03 -24.26
CA SER A 251 -11.84 15.98 -23.81
C SER A 251 -11.27 17.21 -23.08
N ALA A 252 -9.94 17.33 -22.97
CA ALA A 252 -9.30 18.41 -22.23
C ALA A 252 -9.55 19.78 -22.88
N ARG A 253 -10.25 20.66 -22.16
CA ARG A 253 -10.52 22.06 -22.57
C ARG A 253 -9.59 23.09 -21.93
N SER A 254 -8.59 22.64 -21.17
CA SER A 254 -7.66 23.52 -20.46
C SER A 254 -6.26 22.89 -20.43
N VAL A 255 -5.23 23.75 -20.41
CA VAL A 255 -3.82 23.35 -20.48
C VAL A 255 -3.46 22.43 -19.31
N GLU A 256 -3.98 22.69 -18.11
CA GLU A 256 -3.63 21.92 -16.92
C GLU A 256 -4.24 20.51 -16.96
N THR A 257 -5.44 20.35 -17.53
CA THR A 257 -6.04 19.02 -17.74
C THR A 257 -5.30 18.24 -18.81
N LEU A 258 -4.95 18.91 -19.92
CA LEU A 258 -4.23 18.27 -21.01
C LEU A 258 -2.84 17.80 -20.53
N LEU A 259 -2.13 18.63 -19.78
CA LEU A 259 -0.81 18.31 -19.23
C LEU A 259 -0.89 17.12 -18.25
N ALA A 260 -1.84 17.15 -17.30
CA ALA A 260 -2.03 16.06 -16.35
C ALA A 260 -2.41 14.75 -17.06
N ALA A 261 -3.30 14.81 -18.05
CA ALA A 261 -3.74 13.65 -18.80
C ALA A 261 -2.62 13.05 -19.67
N ARG A 262 -1.79 13.87 -20.32
CA ARG A 262 -0.62 13.42 -21.10
C ARG A 262 0.40 12.71 -20.20
N ARG A 263 0.74 13.31 -19.05
CA ARG A 263 1.64 12.67 -18.06
C ARG A 263 1.12 11.33 -17.56
N LEU A 264 -0.20 11.22 -17.32
CA LEU A 264 -0.83 9.97 -16.93
C LEU A 264 -0.75 8.90 -18.03
N VAL A 265 -0.91 9.28 -19.30
CA VAL A 265 -0.78 8.38 -20.45
C VAL A 265 0.67 7.93 -20.66
N ASP A 266 1.63 8.81 -20.38
CA ASP A 266 3.06 8.52 -20.52
C ASP A 266 3.56 7.52 -19.46
N ASP A 267 3.08 7.62 -18.21
CA ASP A 267 3.42 6.67 -17.13
C ASP A 267 2.21 6.24 -16.25
N PRO A 268 1.31 5.40 -16.79
CA PRO A 268 0.14 4.93 -16.04
C PRO A 268 0.52 3.95 -14.92
N ARG A 269 1.63 3.22 -15.06
CA ARG A 269 2.09 2.26 -14.03
C ARG A 269 2.64 3.00 -12.82
N GLY A 270 3.43 4.05 -13.02
CA GLY A 270 3.84 4.91 -11.93
C GLY A 270 2.62 5.56 -11.27
N ALA A 271 1.70 6.12 -12.06
CA ALA A 271 0.50 6.74 -11.51
C ALA A 271 -0.33 5.79 -10.64
N TRP A 272 -0.51 4.52 -11.06
CA TRP A 272 -1.13 3.49 -10.24
C TRP A 272 -0.42 3.33 -8.90
N ARG A 273 0.92 3.24 -8.91
CA ARG A 273 1.69 3.00 -7.67
C ARG A 273 1.48 4.09 -6.62
N THR A 274 1.21 5.33 -7.02
CA THR A 274 0.90 6.40 -6.03
C THR A 274 -0.47 6.26 -5.37
N VAL A 275 -1.41 5.57 -6.00
CA VAL A 275 -2.79 5.47 -5.53
C VAL A 275 -3.20 4.04 -5.17
N ALA A 276 -2.31 3.06 -5.39
CA ALA A 276 -2.57 1.64 -5.14
C ALA A 276 -2.94 1.36 -3.68
N GLY A 277 -2.31 2.05 -2.72
CA GLY A 277 -2.68 1.98 -1.31
C GLY A 277 -4.12 2.43 -1.07
N VAL A 278 -4.53 3.55 -1.69
CA VAL A 278 -5.89 4.10 -1.56
C VAL A 278 -6.92 3.16 -2.16
N SER A 279 -6.63 2.59 -3.33
CA SER A 279 -7.48 1.56 -3.92
C SER A 279 -7.65 0.37 -3.01
N LEU A 280 -6.58 -0.10 -2.36
CA LEU A 280 -6.68 -1.22 -1.43
C LEU A 280 -7.59 -0.87 -0.25
N ALA A 281 -7.38 0.29 0.38
CA ALA A 281 -8.24 0.75 1.46
C ALA A 281 -9.70 0.94 1.02
N THR A 282 -9.94 1.44 -0.19
CA THR A 282 -11.29 1.57 -0.78
C THR A 282 -11.93 0.21 -1.03
N PHE A 283 -11.16 -0.75 -1.55
CA PHE A 283 -11.64 -2.11 -1.77
C PHE A 283 -12.02 -2.78 -0.44
N VAL A 284 -11.16 -2.65 0.57
CA VAL A 284 -11.46 -3.12 1.94
C VAL A 284 -12.71 -2.44 2.48
N ALA A 285 -12.84 -1.12 2.37
CA ALA A 285 -14.03 -0.39 2.78
C ALA A 285 -15.30 -0.94 2.12
N GLY A 286 -15.25 -1.29 0.83
CA GLY A 286 -16.38 -1.85 0.09
C GLY A 286 -16.72 -3.30 0.45
N LEU A 287 -15.76 -4.10 0.89
CA LEU A 287 -16.07 -5.43 1.46
C LEU A 287 -16.68 -5.28 2.85
N MET A 288 -16.15 -4.35 3.65
CA MET A 288 -16.57 -4.12 5.02
C MET A 288 -17.93 -3.41 5.14
N SER A 289 -18.39 -2.75 4.07
CA SER A 289 -19.68 -2.04 4.05
C SER A 289 -20.89 -2.94 4.11
N VAL A 290 -20.73 -4.26 3.92
CA VAL A 290 -21.83 -5.23 4.01
C VAL A 290 -22.16 -5.58 5.46
N ALA A 291 -21.19 -5.43 6.38
CA ALA A 291 -21.32 -5.83 7.78
C ALA A 291 -22.60 -5.27 8.47
N PRO A 292 -22.95 -3.97 8.33
CA PRO A 292 -24.14 -3.42 8.96
C PRO A 292 -25.46 -3.91 8.36
N GLY A 293 -25.43 -4.62 7.23
CA GLY A 293 -26.60 -5.20 6.56
C GLY A 293 -26.99 -6.58 7.06
N ILE A 294 -26.20 -7.19 7.96
CA ILE A 294 -26.40 -8.56 8.47
C ILE A 294 -27.43 -8.63 9.62
N GLY A 295 -27.86 -7.48 10.16
CA GLY A 295 -28.91 -7.37 11.19
C GLY A 295 -28.34 -7.25 12.62
N PRO A 296 -28.77 -6.28 13.45
CA PRO A 296 -28.11 -5.94 14.72
C PRO A 296 -28.48 -6.85 15.91
N GLU A 297 -29.39 -7.80 15.72
CA GLU A 297 -29.90 -8.66 16.81
C GLU A 297 -28.94 -9.80 17.18
N ASP A 298 -27.96 -10.08 16.32
CA ASP A 298 -26.95 -11.11 16.53
C ASP A 298 -25.63 -10.48 17.01
N GLU A 299 -25.08 -10.99 18.12
CA GLU A 299 -23.79 -10.57 18.69
C GLU A 299 -22.67 -10.62 17.64
N LEU A 300 -22.71 -11.64 16.79
CA LEU A 300 -21.76 -11.82 15.70
C LEU A 300 -21.82 -10.69 14.67
N ALA A 301 -23.00 -10.12 14.39
CA ALA A 301 -23.13 -9.02 13.43
C ALA A 301 -22.52 -7.71 13.97
N VAL A 302 -22.69 -7.44 15.27
CA VAL A 302 -22.07 -6.28 15.95
C VAL A 302 -20.55 -6.41 15.95
N ASP A 303 -20.04 -7.61 16.23
CA ASP A 303 -18.62 -7.90 16.23
C ASP A 303 -18.01 -7.85 14.83
N ILE A 304 -18.72 -8.33 13.79
CA ILE A 304 -18.30 -8.15 12.40
C ILE A 304 -18.18 -6.66 12.09
N ALA A 305 -19.16 -5.83 12.44
CA ALA A 305 -19.09 -4.39 12.21
C ALA A 305 -17.89 -3.74 12.92
N THR A 306 -17.60 -4.16 14.15
CA THR A 306 -16.45 -3.66 14.91
C THR A 306 -15.12 -4.09 14.27
N GLY A 307 -14.99 -5.36 13.89
CA GLY A 307 -13.81 -5.90 13.19
C GLY A 307 -13.61 -5.29 11.81
N SER A 308 -14.70 -4.92 11.12
CA SER A 308 -14.66 -4.30 9.80
C SER A 308 -14.11 -2.87 9.89
N VAL A 309 -14.53 -2.09 10.88
CA VAL A 309 -13.99 -0.76 11.18
C VAL A 309 -12.51 -0.84 11.55
N LEU A 310 -12.13 -1.78 12.41
CA LEU A 310 -10.72 -1.98 12.78
C LEU A 310 -9.85 -2.32 11.56
N THR A 311 -10.31 -3.25 10.72
CA THR A 311 -9.62 -3.65 9.48
C THR A 311 -9.47 -2.48 8.53
N LEU A 312 -10.52 -1.67 8.36
CA LEU A 312 -10.53 -0.48 7.52
C LEU A 312 -9.54 0.58 8.01
N VAL A 313 -9.46 0.83 9.32
CA VAL A 313 -8.51 1.78 9.91
C VAL A 313 -7.07 1.32 9.64
N ILE A 314 -6.76 0.05 9.87
CA ILE A 314 -5.41 -0.50 9.60
C ILE A 314 -5.07 -0.40 8.11
N ALA A 315 -6.01 -0.77 7.22
CA ALA A 315 -5.83 -0.66 5.78
C ALA A 315 -5.58 0.79 5.33
N ALA A 316 -6.31 1.75 5.90
CA ALA A 316 -6.17 3.17 5.58
C ALA A 316 -4.83 3.75 6.07
N VAL A 317 -4.35 3.34 7.25
CA VAL A 317 -3.01 3.71 7.74
C VAL A 317 -1.93 3.17 6.81
N LEU A 318 -2.01 1.89 6.43
CA LEU A 318 -1.07 1.29 5.47
C LEU A 318 -1.09 2.01 4.12
N ALA A 319 -2.28 2.35 3.63
CA ALA A 319 -2.48 3.10 2.40
C ALA A 319 -1.86 4.51 2.46
N ALA A 320 -2.07 5.22 3.56
CA ALA A 320 -1.56 6.57 3.76
C ALA A 320 -0.03 6.60 3.79
N VAL A 321 0.59 5.67 4.52
CA VAL A 321 2.05 5.56 4.59
C VAL A 321 2.62 5.15 3.24
N SER A 322 1.99 4.21 2.53
CA SER A 322 2.39 3.80 1.17
C SER A 322 2.34 4.94 0.17
N ALA A 323 1.25 5.71 0.18
CA ALA A 323 1.10 6.88 -0.67
C ALA A 323 2.12 7.97 -0.30
N GLY A 324 2.32 8.25 1.00
CA GLY A 324 3.31 9.21 1.49
C GLY A 324 4.73 8.86 1.06
N VAL A 325 5.15 7.61 1.22
CA VAL A 325 6.46 7.08 0.77
C VAL A 325 6.63 7.25 -0.74
N THR A 326 5.62 6.86 -1.51
CA THR A 326 5.67 6.94 -2.98
C THR A 326 5.73 8.39 -3.46
N GLN A 327 4.98 9.29 -2.80
CA GLN A 327 4.94 10.71 -3.15
C GLN A 327 6.22 11.43 -2.74
N ALA A 328 6.79 11.11 -1.58
CA ALA A 328 8.08 11.61 -1.18
C ALA A 328 9.19 11.18 -2.15
N SER A 329 9.18 9.90 -2.59
CA SER A 329 10.09 9.41 -3.64
C SER A 329 10.00 10.25 -4.90
N ARG A 330 8.78 10.50 -5.39
CA ARG A 330 8.55 11.26 -6.62
C ARG A 330 8.94 12.71 -6.50
N ALA A 331 8.63 13.34 -5.37
CA ALA A 331 8.99 14.72 -5.11
C ALA A 331 10.51 14.90 -5.14
N VAL A 332 11.22 13.93 -4.57
CA VAL A 332 12.68 13.81 -4.62
C VAL A 332 13.20 13.60 -6.05
N ASP A 333 12.61 12.69 -6.83
CA ASP A 333 13.10 12.35 -8.18
C ASP A 333 12.83 13.47 -9.21
N GLN A 334 11.79 14.28 -8.98
CA GLN A 334 11.34 15.32 -9.92
C GLN A 334 11.89 16.72 -9.63
N GLN A 335 12.63 16.93 -8.52
CA GLN A 335 13.22 18.22 -8.16
C GLN A 335 14.02 18.87 -9.31
N PRO A 336 14.98 18.18 -9.97
CA PRO A 336 15.79 18.79 -11.03
C PRO A 336 14.99 19.22 -12.27
N VAL A 337 13.83 18.60 -12.49
CA VAL A 337 12.92 18.95 -13.59
C VAL A 337 12.12 20.20 -13.23
N HIS A 338 11.71 20.34 -11.98
CA HIS A 338 11.01 21.53 -11.50
C HIS A 338 11.88 22.78 -11.56
N ASP A 339 13.14 22.68 -11.14
CA ASP A 339 14.07 23.80 -11.16
C ASP A 339 14.28 24.31 -12.58
N ARG A 340 14.41 23.40 -13.56
CA ARG A 340 14.52 23.76 -14.99
C ARG A 340 13.26 24.37 -15.57
N LEU A 341 12.07 23.94 -15.14
CA LEU A 341 10.79 24.53 -15.57
C LEU A 341 10.56 25.93 -14.98
N GLN A 342 11.05 26.17 -13.76
CA GLN A 342 11.06 27.49 -13.14
C GLN A 342 12.04 28.42 -13.87
N MET A 343 13.25 27.94 -14.18
CA MET A 343 14.21 28.69 -14.99
C MET A 343 13.68 29.00 -16.40
N ALA A 344 12.78 28.18 -16.94
CA ALA A 344 12.11 28.40 -18.22
C ALA A 344 10.93 29.40 -18.16
N GLY A 345 10.62 30.00 -17.00
CA GLY A 345 9.60 31.04 -16.85
C GLY A 345 8.15 30.54 -16.86
N THR A 346 7.91 29.26 -16.55
CA THR A 346 6.55 28.68 -16.58
C THR A 346 5.68 29.26 -15.44
N ASP A 347 4.44 29.66 -15.74
CA ASP A 347 3.50 30.15 -14.73
C ASP A 347 3.25 29.09 -13.63
N LEU A 348 3.62 29.45 -12.40
CA LEU A 348 3.53 28.61 -11.20
C LEU A 348 2.08 28.23 -10.87
N VAL A 349 1.10 29.06 -11.24
CA VAL A 349 -0.33 28.79 -10.99
C VAL A 349 -0.82 27.63 -11.85
N VAL A 350 -0.44 27.63 -13.13
CA VAL A 350 -0.76 26.58 -14.10
C VAL A 350 -0.12 25.25 -13.67
N LEU A 351 1.15 25.28 -13.26
CA LEU A 351 1.85 24.09 -12.77
C LEU A 351 1.22 23.52 -11.49
N ARG A 352 0.77 24.39 -10.56
CA ARG A 352 0.12 23.95 -9.32
C ARG A 352 -1.23 23.30 -9.60
N ARG A 353 -2.05 23.89 -10.47
CA ARG A 353 -3.35 23.32 -10.89
C ARG A 353 -3.18 22.02 -11.66
N ALA A 354 -2.18 21.92 -12.53
CA ALA A 354 -1.85 20.69 -13.24
C ALA A 354 -1.45 19.58 -12.26
N ARG A 355 -0.66 19.89 -11.23
CA ARG A 355 -0.26 18.92 -10.20
C ARG A 355 -1.43 18.41 -9.37
N LEU A 356 -2.39 19.27 -9.04
CA LEU A 356 -3.64 18.85 -8.38
C LEU A 356 -4.41 17.86 -9.26
N ARG A 357 -4.57 18.16 -10.55
CA ARG A 357 -5.25 17.26 -11.50
C ARG A 357 -4.48 15.95 -11.72
N GLU A 358 -3.15 16.00 -11.75
CA GLU A 358 -2.26 14.83 -11.86
C GLU A 358 -2.37 13.89 -10.64
N THR A 359 -2.79 14.43 -9.49
CA THR A 359 -3.06 13.62 -8.28
C THR A 359 -4.50 13.14 -8.24
N LEU A 360 -5.47 14.02 -8.53
CA LEU A 360 -6.91 13.73 -8.46
C LEU A 360 -7.37 12.72 -9.52
N LEU A 361 -6.86 12.81 -10.75
CA LEU A 361 -7.28 11.94 -11.84
C LEU A 361 -6.98 10.46 -11.54
N PRO A 362 -5.74 10.07 -11.17
CA PRO A 362 -5.45 8.70 -10.76
C PRO A 362 -6.23 8.30 -9.50
N LEU A 363 -6.35 9.21 -8.53
CA LEU A 363 -7.02 8.93 -7.26
C LEU A 363 -8.49 8.56 -7.47
N LEU A 364 -9.27 9.39 -8.17
CA LEU A 364 -10.68 9.14 -8.44
C LEU A 364 -10.88 7.87 -9.27
N THR A 365 -10.03 7.66 -10.28
CA THR A 365 -10.08 6.43 -11.09
C THR A 365 -9.81 5.19 -10.24
N SER A 366 -8.86 5.28 -9.31
CA SER A 366 -8.45 4.18 -8.42
C SER A 366 -9.53 3.83 -7.39
N VAL A 367 -10.23 4.85 -6.87
CA VAL A 367 -11.37 4.70 -5.96
C VAL A 367 -12.55 4.08 -6.69
N GLY A 368 -12.89 4.59 -7.88
CA GLY A 368 -13.97 4.04 -8.69
C GLY A 368 -13.73 2.57 -9.10
N LEU A 369 -12.49 2.25 -9.52
CA LEU A 369 -12.13 0.88 -9.89
C LEU A 369 -12.17 -0.07 -8.69
N ALA A 370 -11.62 0.34 -7.54
CA ALA A 370 -11.62 -0.48 -6.34
C ALA A 370 -13.02 -0.65 -5.73
N GLY A 371 -13.81 0.42 -5.69
CA GLY A 371 -15.21 0.37 -5.25
C GLY A 371 -16.06 -0.53 -6.16
N GLY A 372 -15.90 -0.39 -7.48
CA GLY A 372 -16.56 -1.26 -8.44
C GLY A 372 -16.16 -2.74 -8.28
N ALA A 373 -14.87 -3.02 -8.05
CA ALA A 373 -14.41 -4.38 -7.78
C ALA A 373 -14.97 -4.95 -6.47
N ALA A 374 -15.09 -4.12 -5.42
CA ALA A 374 -15.71 -4.54 -4.16
C ALA A 374 -17.20 -4.87 -4.35
N VAL A 375 -17.94 -4.03 -5.07
CA VAL A 375 -19.34 -4.29 -5.44
C VAL A 375 -19.48 -5.60 -6.22
N LEU A 376 -18.63 -5.80 -7.23
CA LEU A 376 -18.60 -7.05 -8.00
C LEU A 376 -18.31 -8.29 -7.15
N MET A 377 -17.49 -8.13 -6.09
CA MET A 377 -17.18 -9.21 -5.16
C MET A 377 -18.37 -9.55 -4.27
N VAL A 378 -19.18 -8.55 -3.88
CA VAL A 378 -20.34 -8.72 -2.99
C VAL A 378 -21.57 -9.23 -3.74
N LEU A 379 -21.76 -8.85 -5.00
CA LEU A 379 -22.95 -9.15 -5.80
C LEU A 379 -23.45 -10.61 -5.76
N PRO A 380 -22.58 -11.65 -5.82
CA PRO A 380 -23.03 -13.04 -5.81
C PRO A 380 -23.70 -13.48 -4.50
N PHE A 381 -23.45 -12.77 -3.39
CA PHE A 381 -24.10 -13.04 -2.10
C PHE A 381 -25.48 -12.39 -1.98
N GLY A 382 -25.89 -11.59 -2.97
CA GLY A 382 -27.18 -10.91 -3.02
C GLY A 382 -26.99 -9.39 -3.18
N PRO A 383 -27.55 -8.76 -4.23
CA PRO A 383 -27.44 -7.30 -4.41
C PRO A 383 -28.14 -6.52 -3.29
N GLU A 384 -29.11 -7.14 -2.62
CA GLU A 384 -29.84 -6.57 -1.48
C GLU A 384 -28.93 -6.20 -0.33
N LEU A 385 -27.84 -6.94 -0.10
CA LEU A 385 -26.84 -6.66 0.95
C LEU A 385 -26.15 -5.29 0.80
N LEU A 386 -26.08 -4.75 -0.42
CA LEU A 386 -25.46 -3.45 -0.69
C LEU A 386 -26.39 -2.28 -0.36
N VAL A 387 -27.70 -2.52 -0.39
CA VAL A 387 -28.75 -1.49 -0.21
C VAL A 387 -29.61 -1.72 1.03
N SER A 388 -29.41 -2.83 1.74
CA SER A 388 -30.18 -3.23 2.91
C SER A 388 -30.01 -2.28 4.10
N SER A 389 -28.88 -1.59 4.18
CA SER A 389 -28.54 -0.74 5.33
C SER A 389 -27.87 0.56 4.90
N TRP A 390 -28.46 1.68 5.29
CA TRP A 390 -27.83 3.00 5.15
C TRP A 390 -26.50 3.09 5.91
N ALA A 391 -26.37 2.35 7.01
CA ALA A 391 -25.11 2.27 7.76
C ALA A 391 -23.99 1.62 6.94
N GLY A 392 -24.31 0.68 6.05
CA GLY A 392 -23.34 0.09 5.13
C GLY A 392 -22.78 1.12 4.15
N VAL A 393 -23.68 1.89 3.51
CA VAL A 393 -23.29 3.00 2.62
C VAL A 393 -22.47 4.05 3.36
N ALA A 394 -22.87 4.41 4.57
CA ALA A 394 -22.13 5.35 5.41
C ALA A 394 -20.73 4.82 5.79
N THR A 395 -20.61 3.52 6.08
CA THR A 395 -19.31 2.87 6.39
C THR A 395 -18.39 2.87 5.17
N PHE A 396 -18.93 2.58 3.98
CA PHE A 396 -18.17 2.69 2.74
C PHE A 396 -17.69 4.13 2.50
N ALA A 397 -18.62 5.10 2.51
CA ALA A 397 -18.31 6.50 2.27
C ALA A 397 -17.31 7.05 3.30
N GLY A 398 -17.52 6.76 4.58
CA GLY A 398 -16.62 7.12 5.67
C GLY A 398 -15.24 6.50 5.50
N GLY A 399 -15.15 5.23 5.12
CA GLY A 399 -13.89 4.55 4.84
C GLY A 399 -13.12 5.14 3.65
N VAL A 400 -13.81 5.47 2.57
CA VAL A 400 -13.21 6.14 1.41
C VAL A 400 -12.72 7.54 1.79
N VAL A 401 -13.52 8.32 2.51
CA VAL A 401 -13.14 9.66 2.99
C VAL A 401 -11.95 9.57 3.92
N LEU A 402 -11.93 8.62 4.85
CA LEU A 402 -10.83 8.41 5.79
C LEU A 402 -9.54 8.00 5.06
N ALA A 403 -9.61 7.03 4.13
CA ALA A 403 -8.45 6.60 3.36
C ALA A 403 -7.90 7.72 2.48
N VAL A 404 -8.75 8.42 1.74
CA VAL A 404 -8.36 9.56 0.90
C VAL A 404 -7.81 10.70 1.75
N GLY A 405 -8.48 11.03 2.87
CA GLY A 405 -8.08 12.09 3.79
C GLY A 405 -6.71 11.84 4.39
N LEU A 406 -6.46 10.65 4.93
CA LEU A 406 -5.16 10.26 5.49
C LEU A 406 -4.05 10.31 4.43
N VAL A 407 -4.35 9.89 3.21
CA VAL A 407 -3.40 9.96 2.09
C VAL A 407 -3.09 11.41 1.75
N LEU A 408 -4.10 12.27 1.59
CA LEU A 408 -3.90 13.69 1.30
C LEU A 408 -3.12 14.39 2.42
N LEU A 409 -3.36 14.03 3.68
CA LEU A 409 -2.59 14.50 4.83
C LEU A 409 -1.14 14.03 4.77
N ALA A 410 -0.88 12.75 4.47
CA ALA A 410 0.46 12.22 4.30
C ALA A 410 1.22 12.91 3.14
N VAL A 411 0.53 13.20 2.04
CA VAL A 411 1.08 13.99 0.93
C VAL A 411 1.35 15.43 1.34
N ALA A 412 0.43 16.08 2.07
CA ALA A 412 0.62 17.44 2.54
C ALA A 412 1.80 17.56 3.53
N ALA A 413 1.95 16.59 4.44
CA ALA A 413 3.04 16.51 5.40
C ALA A 413 4.41 16.33 4.74
N THR A 414 4.46 15.68 3.58
CA THR A 414 5.71 15.48 2.83
C THR A 414 6.10 16.68 1.96
N GLN A 415 5.19 17.61 1.64
CA GLN A 415 5.48 18.81 0.85
C GLN A 415 6.49 19.81 1.48
N PRO A 416 6.37 20.22 2.76
CA PRO A 416 7.29 21.21 3.34
C PRO A 416 8.71 20.68 3.47
N LEU A 417 8.89 19.36 3.59
CA LEU A 417 10.20 18.73 3.65
C LEU A 417 11.00 18.81 2.33
N VAL A 418 10.32 19.10 1.21
CA VAL A 418 10.92 19.23 -0.14
C VAL A 418 11.14 20.70 -0.53
N ARG A 419 10.56 21.66 0.23
CA ARG A 419 10.69 23.11 0.02
C ARG A 419 12.02 23.78 0.40
N PRO A 420 12.94 23.22 1.22
CA PRO A 420 14.06 24.03 1.72
C PRO A 420 15.06 24.58 0.69
N LEU A 421 15.12 24.07 -0.54
CA LEU A 421 16.13 24.52 -1.52
C LEU A 421 15.71 25.70 -2.41
N ALA A 422 14.45 26.15 -2.32
CA ALA A 422 13.99 27.33 -3.07
C ALA A 422 14.32 28.67 -2.40
N ARG A 423 14.94 28.65 -1.20
CA ARG A 423 15.30 29.87 -0.46
C ARG A 423 16.77 30.28 -0.59
N ASP A 424 17.63 29.44 -1.15
CA ASP A 424 19.06 29.75 -1.32
C ASP A 424 19.39 30.45 -2.66
N LEU A 425 18.38 30.90 -3.41
CA LEU A 425 18.52 31.66 -4.65
C LEU A 425 17.81 33.03 -4.61
N GLY A 426 17.58 33.57 -3.41
CA GLY A 426 17.03 34.92 -3.20
C GLY A 426 18.10 35.91 -2.82
#